data_AF-A4FKR3-F1
#
_entry.id   AF-A4FKR3-F1
#
_cell.length_a   1.000
_cell.length_b   1.000
_cell.length_c   1.000
_cell.angle_alpha   90.00
_cell.angle_beta   90.00
_cell.angle_gamma   90.00
#
_symmetry.space_group_name_H-M   'P 1'
#
loop_
_entity.id
_entity.type
_entity.pdbx_description
1 polymer ?
#
loop_
_entity_poly.entity_id
_entity_poly.type
_entity_poly.pdbx_seq_one_letter_code
_entity_poly.pdbx_strand_id
1 'polypeptide(L)'
;MDDEQRRHAAKQLAGVDGLHMVVIGTPVPPRRQERARALCLARLVVELHGAGVDTLILEARHKVQDAGDVRTVAGVRHAALPRGTRFHVDHCPGTHEVLLAAADITAGACRADRLGQAEYRDVLADRIYDVCLDTGC
;
A
#
# COMPACT_ATOMS: atom_id res chain seq x y z
N MET A 1 -0.25 3.40 -19.15
CA MET A 1 -1.28 4.43 -19.02
C MET A 1 -0.71 5.75 -19.44
N ASP A 2 -1.40 6.46 -20.32
CA ASP A 2 -1.13 7.86 -20.61
C ASP A 2 -1.63 8.78 -19.46
N ASP A 3 -1.30 10.07 -19.52
CA ASP A 3 -1.62 11.03 -18.44
C ASP A 3 -3.13 11.30 -18.32
N GLU A 4 -3.88 11.21 -19.42
CA GLU A 4 -5.34 11.35 -19.42
C GLU A 4 -6.01 10.17 -18.71
N GLN A 5 -5.54 8.95 -18.97
CA GLN A 5 -5.97 7.73 -18.29
C GLN A 5 -5.67 7.79 -16.79
N ARG A 6 -4.49 8.29 -16.39
CA ARG A 6 -4.13 8.45 -14.96
C ARG A 6 -5.07 9.43 -14.26
N ARG A 7 -5.37 10.56 -14.91
CA ARG A 7 -6.28 11.58 -14.36
C ARG A 7 -7.72 11.06 -14.27
N HIS A 8 -8.17 10.30 -15.26
CA HIS A 8 -9.49 9.67 -15.23
C HIS A 8 -9.60 8.65 -14.07
N ALA A 9 -8.60 7.79 -13.92
CA ALA A 9 -8.54 6.79 -12.86
C ALA A 9 -8.52 7.44 -11.46
N ALA A 10 -7.73 8.51 -11.26
CA ALA A 10 -7.72 9.25 -10.00
C ALA A 10 -9.08 9.88 -9.66
N LYS A 11 -9.80 10.40 -10.67
CA LYS A 11 -11.15 10.95 -10.48
C LYS A 11 -12.17 9.88 -10.10
N GLN A 12 -12.11 8.70 -10.72
CA GLN A 12 -12.99 7.58 -10.37
C GLN A 12 -12.73 7.13 -8.93
N LEU A 13 -11.45 7.05 -8.55
CA LEU A 13 -11.05 6.70 -7.19
C LEU A 13 -11.54 7.73 -6.15
N ALA A 14 -11.51 9.02 -6.47
CA ALA A 14 -12.04 10.06 -5.57
C ALA A 14 -13.55 9.92 -5.28
N GLY A 15 -14.28 9.14 -6.08
CA GLY A 15 -15.69 8.80 -5.85
C GLY A 15 -15.91 7.55 -4.99
N VAL A 16 -14.85 6.78 -4.68
CA VAL A 16 -14.91 5.63 -3.78
C VAL A 16 -14.77 6.13 -2.35
N ASP A 17 -15.75 5.80 -1.50
CA ASP A 17 -15.68 6.16 -0.08
C ASP A 17 -14.67 5.26 0.65
N GLY A 18 -13.94 5.82 1.61
CA GLY A 18 -12.89 5.12 2.34
C GLY A 18 -11.64 5.95 2.62
N LEU A 19 -10.82 5.44 3.53
CA LEU A 19 -9.51 6.00 3.84
C LEU A 19 -8.44 5.37 2.95
N HIS A 20 -7.72 6.18 2.17
CA HIS A 20 -6.61 5.70 1.35
C HIS A 20 -5.31 5.83 2.13
N MET A 21 -4.74 4.72 2.58
CA MET A 21 -3.51 4.69 3.34
C MET A 21 -2.33 4.27 2.47
N VAL A 22 -1.23 5.03 2.53
CA VAL A 22 -0.02 4.73 1.73
C VAL A 22 1.22 4.81 2.61
N VAL A 23 2.03 3.75 2.60
CA VAL A 23 3.38 3.78 3.18
C VAL A 23 4.40 3.92 2.07
N ILE A 24 5.27 4.92 2.20
CA ILE A 24 6.25 5.25 1.17
C ILE A 24 7.67 5.12 1.73
N GLY A 25 8.35 4.06 1.28
CA GLY A 25 9.74 3.78 1.62
C GLY A 25 10.73 4.50 0.71
N THR A 26 11.70 5.20 1.29
CA THR A 26 12.82 5.81 0.57
C THR A 26 14.06 5.83 1.45
N PRO A 27 15.28 5.63 0.93
CA PRO A 27 15.62 5.29 -0.46
C PRO A 27 15.27 3.82 -0.81
N VAL A 28 15.29 3.43 -2.08
CA VAL A 28 15.13 2.01 -2.47
C VAL A 28 16.14 1.66 -3.56
N PRO A 29 17.33 1.13 -3.21
CA PRO A 29 18.26 0.66 -4.21
C PRO A 29 17.69 -0.59 -4.92
N PRO A 30 17.96 -0.79 -6.23
CA PRO A 30 17.35 -1.86 -7.02
C PRO A 30 17.48 -3.27 -6.42
N ARG A 31 18.60 -3.55 -5.75
CA ARG A 31 18.89 -4.86 -5.15
C ARG A 31 18.14 -5.12 -3.84
N ARG A 32 17.44 -4.13 -3.28
CA ARG A 32 16.75 -4.21 -1.98
C ARG A 32 15.24 -3.95 -2.08
N GLN A 33 14.65 -4.04 -3.27
CA GLN A 33 13.22 -3.77 -3.45
C GLN A 33 12.32 -4.64 -2.57
N GLU A 34 12.54 -5.97 -2.52
CA GLU A 34 11.70 -6.84 -1.67
C GLU A 34 11.92 -6.58 -0.17
N ARG A 35 13.14 -6.17 0.23
CA ARG A 35 13.40 -5.74 1.61
C ARG A 35 12.66 -4.45 1.94
N ALA A 36 12.76 -3.44 1.08
CA ALA A 36 12.05 -2.17 1.27
C ALA A 36 10.54 -2.39 1.28
N ARG A 37 10.03 -3.26 0.41
CA ARG A 37 8.62 -3.67 0.42
C ARG A 37 8.22 -4.29 1.75
N ALA A 38 8.99 -5.25 2.28
CA ALA A 38 8.69 -5.86 3.58
C ALA A 38 8.67 -4.82 4.71
N LEU A 39 9.56 -3.83 4.69
CA LEU A 39 9.55 -2.72 5.67
C LEU A 39 8.30 -1.85 5.53
N CYS A 40 7.91 -1.49 4.30
CA CYS A 40 6.69 -0.73 4.05
C CYS A 40 5.44 -1.50 4.47
N LEU A 41 5.34 -2.78 4.10
CA LEU A 41 4.23 -3.65 4.49
C LEU A 41 4.17 -3.81 6.00
N ALA A 42 5.32 -3.95 6.67
CA ALA A 42 5.35 -4.05 8.12
C ALA A 42 4.80 -2.80 8.80
N ARG A 43 5.18 -1.62 8.32
CA ARG A 43 4.63 -0.35 8.81
C ARG A 43 3.14 -0.24 8.49
N LEU A 44 2.73 -0.60 7.27
CA LEU A 44 1.34 -0.52 6.83
C LEU A 44 0.41 -1.37 7.70
N VAL A 45 0.82 -2.58 8.08
CA VAL A 45 0.04 -3.45 8.98
C VAL A 45 -0.24 -2.78 10.33
N VAL A 46 0.74 -2.06 10.89
CA VAL A 46 0.57 -1.35 12.17
C VAL A 46 -0.46 -0.23 12.02
N GLU A 47 -0.36 0.56 10.96
CA GLU A 47 -1.27 1.67 10.70
C GLU A 47 -2.69 1.18 10.41
N LEU A 48 -2.84 0.13 9.58
CA LEU A 48 -4.12 -0.49 9.26
C LEU A 48 -4.79 -1.05 10.52
N HIS A 49 -4.05 -1.77 11.37
CA HIS A 49 -4.58 -2.24 12.65
C HIS A 49 -5.00 -1.08 13.55
N GLY A 50 -4.22 0.01 13.60
CA GLY A 50 -4.57 1.24 14.33
C GLY A 50 -5.87 1.88 13.84
N ALA A 51 -6.18 1.73 12.55
CA ALA A 51 -7.44 2.16 11.94
C ALA A 51 -8.59 1.14 12.10
N GLY A 52 -8.38 0.03 12.82
CA GLY A 52 -9.39 -0.99 13.08
C GLY A 52 -9.55 -2.04 11.97
N VAL A 53 -8.61 -2.12 11.03
CA VAL A 53 -8.61 -3.15 9.98
C VAL A 53 -8.10 -4.47 10.55
N ASP A 54 -8.80 -5.57 10.27
CA ASP A 54 -8.43 -6.92 10.66
C ASP A 54 -8.10 -7.84 9.47
N THR A 55 -8.36 -7.41 8.25
CA THR A 55 -8.19 -8.20 7.03
C THR A 55 -7.52 -7.37 5.95
N LEU A 56 -6.41 -7.88 5.43
CA LEU A 56 -5.64 -7.27 4.36
C LEU A 56 -5.63 -8.18 3.13
N ILE A 57 -6.15 -7.68 2.01
CA ILE A 57 -6.07 -8.36 0.71
C ILE A 57 -4.94 -7.72 -0.08
N LEU A 58 -3.95 -8.51 -0.46
CA LEU A 58 -2.85 -8.09 -1.31
C LEU A 58 -3.04 -8.61 -2.73
N GLU A 59 -2.52 -7.90 -3.72
CA GLU A 59 -2.45 -8.44 -5.07
C GLU A 59 -1.47 -9.63 -5.10
N ALA A 60 -1.94 -10.75 -5.65
CA ALA A 60 -1.14 -11.95 -5.85
C ALA A 60 -0.05 -11.71 -6.91
N ARG A 61 1.20 -12.08 -6.58
CA ARG A 61 2.37 -11.95 -7.46
C ARG A 61 2.93 -13.35 -7.77
N HIS A 62 4.17 -13.60 -7.41
CA HIS A 62 4.79 -14.92 -7.42
C HIS A 62 4.66 -15.59 -6.06
N LYS A 63 4.44 -16.90 -6.02
CA LYS A 63 4.28 -17.69 -4.78
C LYS A 63 5.33 -17.41 -3.70
N VAL A 64 6.59 -17.20 -4.08
CA VAL A 64 7.68 -16.90 -3.13
C VAL A 64 7.53 -15.51 -2.52
N GLN A 65 7.09 -14.54 -3.31
CA GLN A 65 6.83 -13.17 -2.87
C GLN A 65 5.58 -13.10 -1.99
N ASP A 66 4.51 -13.79 -2.37
CA ASP A 66 3.28 -13.87 -1.58
C ASP A 66 3.55 -14.50 -0.21
N ALA A 67 4.33 -15.58 -0.17
CA ALA A 67 4.80 -16.18 1.08
C ALA A 67 5.74 -15.26 1.89
N GLY A 68 6.48 -14.37 1.22
CA GLY A 68 7.25 -13.30 1.85
C GLY A 68 6.36 -12.28 2.56
N ASP A 69 5.29 -11.84 1.89
CA ASP A 69 4.29 -10.92 2.43
C ASP A 69 3.61 -11.55 3.67
N VAL A 70 3.16 -12.81 3.59
CA VAL A 70 2.55 -13.53 4.73
C VAL A 70 3.50 -13.59 5.92
N ARG A 71 4.78 -13.92 5.70
CA ARG A 71 5.79 -13.96 6.79
C ARG A 71 6.00 -12.60 7.42
N THR A 72 5.99 -11.54 6.62
CA THR A 72 6.12 -10.15 7.10
C THR A 72 4.95 -9.80 8.01
N VAL A 73 3.71 -10.01 7.55
CA VAL A 73 2.50 -9.72 8.33
C VAL A 73 2.46 -10.54 9.62
N ALA A 74 2.76 -11.84 9.54
CA ALA A 74 2.83 -12.69 10.71
C ALA A 74 3.87 -12.20 11.72
N GLY A 75 5.07 -11.82 11.25
CA GLY A 75 6.11 -11.25 12.08
C GLY A 75 5.66 -9.99 12.83
N VAL A 76 5.03 -9.04 12.12
CA VAL A 76 4.49 -7.81 12.74
C VAL A 76 3.39 -8.12 13.75
N ARG A 77 2.46 -9.01 13.40
CA ARG A 77 1.39 -9.43 14.31
C ARG A 77 1.93 -9.98 15.63
N HIS A 78 3.04 -10.70 15.59
CA HIS A 78 3.67 -11.25 16.80
C HIS A 78 4.54 -10.25 17.56
N ALA A 79 5.21 -9.32 16.86
CA ALA A 79 6.22 -8.44 17.46
C ALA A 79 5.70 -7.06 17.87
N ALA A 80 4.70 -6.52 17.16
CA ALA A 80 4.30 -5.12 17.27
C ALA A 80 2.80 -4.91 17.58
N LEU A 81 1.94 -5.90 17.29
CA LEU A 81 0.51 -5.80 17.60
C LEU A 81 0.21 -6.38 18.99
N PRO A 82 -0.91 -5.96 19.62
CA PRO A 82 -1.36 -6.54 20.88
C PRO A 82 -1.46 -8.07 20.84
N ARG A 83 -1.19 -8.70 21.99
CA ARG A 83 -1.29 -10.17 22.10
C ARG A 83 -2.71 -10.63 21.78
N GLY A 84 -2.82 -11.62 20.90
CA GLY A 84 -4.11 -12.17 20.48
C GLY A 84 -4.78 -11.39 19.35
N THR A 85 -4.15 -10.34 18.81
CA THR A 85 -4.66 -9.64 17.63
C THR A 85 -4.91 -10.62 16.49
N ARG A 86 -6.12 -10.56 15.94
CA ARG A 86 -6.49 -11.21 14.68
C ARG A 86 -6.23 -10.20 13.57
N PHE A 87 -5.26 -10.50 12.71
CA PHE A 87 -4.99 -9.76 11.50
C PHE A 87 -4.71 -10.79 10.40
N HIS A 88 -5.64 -10.90 9.46
CA HIS A 88 -5.61 -11.84 8.35
C HIS A 88 -4.99 -11.18 7.12
N VAL A 89 -4.24 -11.98 6.36
CA VAL A 89 -3.70 -11.57 5.08
C VAL A 89 -4.05 -12.64 4.06
N ASP A 90 -4.56 -12.21 2.92
CA ASP A 90 -4.85 -13.06 1.76
C ASP A 90 -4.34 -12.41 0.48
N HIS A 91 -4.26 -13.20 -0.59
CA HIS A 91 -3.79 -12.77 -1.90
C HIS A 91 -4.85 -13.01 -2.96
N CYS A 92 -5.18 -11.99 -3.73
CA CYS A 92 -6.16 -12.05 -4.81
C CYS A 92 -5.51 -11.59 -6.13
N PRO A 93 -5.73 -12.26 -7.27
CA PRO A 93 -5.23 -11.73 -8.54
C PRO A 93 -5.90 -10.39 -8.86
N GLY A 94 -5.14 -9.41 -9.33
CA GLY A 94 -5.64 -8.05 -9.58
C GLY A 94 -6.86 -7.97 -10.52
N THR A 95 -7.06 -8.96 -11.39
CA THR A 95 -8.24 -9.05 -12.27
C THR A 95 -9.54 -9.38 -11.55
N HIS A 96 -9.49 -9.85 -10.30
CA HIS A 96 -10.66 -10.30 -9.54
C HIS A 96 -11.12 -9.30 -8.48
N GLU A 97 -10.30 -8.31 -8.11
CA GLU A 97 -10.65 -7.31 -7.09
C GLU A 97 -10.29 -5.91 -7.60
N VAL A 98 -11.33 -5.13 -7.94
CA VAL A 98 -11.19 -3.78 -8.49
C VAL A 98 -10.52 -2.83 -7.51
N LEU A 99 -10.70 -3.04 -6.20
CA LEU A 99 -10.08 -2.21 -5.16
C LEU A 99 -8.56 -2.40 -5.07
N LEU A 100 -7.99 -3.47 -5.64
CA LEU A 100 -6.53 -3.59 -5.75
C LEU A 100 -5.98 -2.53 -6.71
N ALA A 101 -6.67 -2.25 -7.82
CA ALA A 101 -6.28 -1.17 -8.74
C ALA A 101 -6.37 0.21 -8.07
N ALA A 102 -7.32 0.42 -7.15
CA ALA A 102 -7.41 1.66 -6.38
C ALA A 102 -6.17 1.91 -5.50
N ALA A 103 -5.62 0.86 -4.88
CA ALA A 103 -4.38 0.96 -4.10
C ALA A 103 -3.19 1.38 -4.97
N ASP A 104 -3.07 0.81 -6.17
CA ASP A 104 -2.01 1.16 -7.13
C ASP A 104 -2.14 2.59 -7.67
N ILE A 105 -3.36 3.03 -7.97
CA ILE A 105 -3.63 4.42 -8.40
C ILE A 105 -3.20 5.38 -7.28
N THR A 106 -3.56 5.08 -6.02
CA THR A 106 -3.18 5.91 -4.87
C THR A 106 -1.65 5.98 -4.72
N ALA A 107 -0.98 4.84 -4.72
CA ALA A 107 0.48 4.78 -4.62
C ALA A 107 1.17 5.51 -5.79
N GLY A 108 0.63 5.38 -7.00
CA GLY A 108 1.07 6.09 -8.20
C GLY A 108 0.92 7.61 -8.07
N ALA A 109 -0.21 8.09 -7.57
CA ALA A 109 -0.45 9.51 -7.33
C ALA A 109 0.52 10.08 -6.29
N CYS A 110 0.73 9.38 -5.17
CA CYS A 110 1.72 9.78 -4.15
C CYS A 110 3.15 9.79 -4.69
N ARG A 111 3.51 8.85 -5.57
CA ARG A 111 4.82 8.84 -6.23
C ARG A 111 4.97 10.02 -7.19
N ALA A 112 3.95 10.32 -7.98
CA ALA A 112 3.96 11.42 -8.95
C ALA A 112 4.13 12.77 -8.26
N ASP A 113 3.39 13.01 -7.17
CA ASP A 113 3.53 14.19 -6.32
C ASP A 113 4.97 14.41 -5.84
N ARG A 114 5.63 13.34 -5.35
CA ARG A 114 7.05 13.39 -4.95
C ARG A 114 8.03 13.68 -6.07
N LEU A 115 7.63 13.47 -7.32
CA LEU A 115 8.41 13.80 -8.51
C LEU A 115 8.04 15.18 -9.09
N GLY A 116 7.23 15.97 -8.36
CA GLY A 116 6.80 17.30 -8.75
C GLY A 116 5.50 17.34 -9.56
N GLN A 117 4.76 16.24 -9.64
CA GLN A 117 3.49 16.12 -10.37
C GLN A 117 2.32 15.91 -9.40
N ALA A 118 1.97 16.95 -8.64
CA ALA A 118 0.95 16.89 -7.58
C ALA A 118 -0.49 16.69 -8.10
N GLU A 119 -0.74 17.00 -9.37
CA GLU A 119 -2.09 17.05 -9.98
C GLU A 119 -2.96 15.79 -9.79
N TYR A 120 -2.35 14.61 -9.65
CA TYR A 120 -3.07 13.36 -9.40
C TYR A 120 -3.41 13.17 -7.92
N ARG A 121 -2.52 13.61 -7.03
CA ARG A 121 -2.70 13.54 -5.58
C ARG A 121 -3.70 14.58 -5.11
N ASP A 122 -3.66 15.78 -5.69
CA ASP A 122 -4.58 16.88 -5.34
C ASP A 122 -6.05 16.47 -5.49
N VAL A 123 -6.37 15.62 -6.48
CA VAL A 123 -7.72 15.08 -6.71
C VAL A 123 -8.18 14.15 -5.56
N LEU A 124 -7.23 13.56 -4.83
CA LEU A 124 -7.45 12.59 -3.76
C LEU A 124 -7.18 13.17 -2.36
N ALA A 125 -6.70 14.42 -2.27
CA ALA A 125 -5.90 14.93 -1.16
C ALA A 125 -6.54 14.75 0.22
N ASP A 126 -7.83 15.05 0.38
CA ASP A 126 -8.52 14.97 1.67
C ASP A 126 -8.73 13.53 2.17
N ARG A 127 -8.43 12.52 1.35
CA ARG A 127 -8.66 11.10 1.65
C ARG A 127 -7.39 10.26 1.74
N ILE A 128 -6.21 10.87 1.54
CA ILE A 128 -4.93 10.16 1.61
C ILE A 128 -4.27 10.39 2.97
N TYR A 129 -3.98 9.29 3.67
CA TYR A 129 -3.08 9.25 4.81
C TYR A 129 -1.75 8.63 4.39
N ASP A 130 -0.69 9.43 4.28
CA ASP A 130 0.64 8.96 3.91
C ASP A 130 1.60 8.86 5.09
N VAL A 131 2.38 7.78 5.10
CA VAL A 131 3.43 7.53 6.10
C VAL A 131 4.76 7.36 5.38
N CYS A 132 5.69 8.25 5.68
CA CYS A 132 7.06 8.16 5.19
C CYS A 132 7.88 7.20 6.04
N LEU A 133 8.63 6.32 5.39
CA LEU A 133 9.55 5.40 6.04
C LEU A 133 10.94 5.55 5.44
N ASP A 134 11.94 5.79 6.30
CA ASP A 134 13.34 5.57 5.92
C ASP A 134 13.62 4.07 5.92
N THR A 135 13.99 3.53 4.76
CA THR A 135 14.28 2.11 4.62
C THR A 135 15.69 1.74 5.08
N GLY A 136 16.57 2.73 5.28
CA GLY A 136 17.99 2.56 5.59
C GLY A 136 18.74 1.68 4.57
N CYS A 137 18.23 1.59 3.34
CA CYS A 137 18.68 0.63 2.35
C CYS A 137 19.88 1.09 1.53
#